data_AF-A0A9E1T5R2-F1
#
_entry.id   AF-A0A9E1T5R2-F1
#
_cell.length_a   1.000
_cell.length_b   1.000
_cell.length_c   1.000
_cell.angle_alpha   90.00
_cell.angle_beta   90.00
_cell.angle_gamma   90.00
#
_symmetry.space_group_name_H-M   'P 1'
#
loop_
_entity.id
_entity.type
_entity.pdbx_description
1 polymer ?
#
loop_
_entity_poly.entity_id
_entity_poly.type
_entity_poly.pdbx_seq_one_letter_code
_entity_poly.pdbx_strand_id
1 'polypeptide(L)' 'MALSYKTRKRFSLLILVIGVPLYIMAAVSLVSLFDRPSILVELLIYIGLGVVWAVPLKAVFKGVGQPNPDKPPQV' A
#
# COMPACT_ATOMS: atom_id res chain seq x y z
N MET A 1 22.06 13.23 13.15
CA MET A 1 21.77 11.79 13.28
C MET A 1 21.28 11.26 11.94
N ALA A 2 22.20 10.63 11.22
CA ALA A 2 22.00 10.10 9.88
C ALA A 2 21.08 8.86 9.94
N LEU A 3 19.77 9.06 9.99
CA LEU A 3 18.83 7.97 9.75
C LEU A 3 18.80 7.68 8.25
N SER A 4 19.73 6.77 7.95
CA SER A 4 19.99 6.03 6.73
C SER A 4 18.84 6.06 5.74
N TYR A 5 19.12 6.56 4.53
CA TYR A 5 18.24 6.48 3.36
C TYR A 5 17.74 5.04 3.10
N LYS A 6 18.53 4.03 3.50
CA LYS A 6 18.15 2.60 3.45
C LYS A 6 16.93 2.26 4.32
N THR A 7 16.75 2.92 5.46
CA THR A 7 15.62 2.64 6.36
C THR A 7 14.31 3.03 5.68
N ARG A 8 14.23 4.22 5.07
CA ARG A 8 13.02 4.69 4.36
C ARG A 8 12.60 3.77 3.21
N LYS A 9 13.56 3.25 2.45
CA LYS A 9 13.30 2.28 1.37
C LYS A 9 12.76 0.95 1.89
N ARG A 10 13.31 0.46 3.02
CA ARG A 10 12.83 -0.76 3.71
C ARG A 10 11.43 -0.58 4.29
N PHE A 11 11.08 0.59 4.81
CA PHE A 11 9.73 0.89 5.29
C PHE A 11 8.69 0.83 4.16
N SER A 12 9.03 1.30 2.95
CA SER A 12 8.16 1.19 1.78
C SER A 12 7.88 -0.26 1.40
N LEU A 13 8.92 -1.10 1.42
CA LEU A 13 8.84 -2.53 1.16
C LEU A 13 8.06 -3.28 2.26
N LEU A 14 8.29 -2.92 3.53
CA LEU A 14 7.54 -3.44 4.67
C LEU A 14 6.04 -3.11 4.57
N ILE A 15 5.70 -1.87 4.22
CA ILE A 15 4.30 -1.45 4.02
C ILE A 15 3.65 -2.20 2.87
N LEU A 16 4.38 -2.48 1.78
CA LEU A 16 3.85 -3.30 0.69
C LEU A 16 3.61 -4.74 1.17
N VAL A 17 4.60 -5.35 1.83
CA VAL A 17 4.54 -6.75 2.27
C VAL A 17 3.54 -6.98 3.40
N ILE A 18 3.32 -6.00 4.28
CA ILE A 18 2.37 -6.08 5.40
C ILE A 18 1.00 -5.53 4.99
N GLY A 19 0.95 -4.45 4.22
CA GLY A 19 -0.29 -3.81 3.79
C GLY A 19 -1.12 -4.70 2.88
N VAL A 20 -0.47 -5.52 2.03
CA VAL A 20 -1.15 -6.49 1.18
C VAL A 20 -1.92 -7.56 1.98
N PRO A 21 -1.30 -8.34 2.87
CA PRO A 21 -2.01 -9.34 3.67
C PRO A 21 -3.07 -8.72 4.59
N LEU A 22 -2.81 -7.56 5.20
CA LEU A 22 -3.80 -6.86 6.04
C LEU A 22 -5.04 -6.44 5.22
N TYR A 23 -4.83 -5.91 4.02
CA TYR A 23 -5.94 -5.55 3.14
C TYR A 23 -6.74 -6.76 2.69
N ILE A 24 -6.07 -7.86 2.33
CA ILE A 24 -6.76 -9.10 1.95
C ILE A 24 -7.63 -9.59 3.11
N MET A 25 -7.12 -9.59 4.35
CA MET A 25 -7.92 -9.95 5.53
C MET A 25 -9.14 -9.04 5.70
N ALA A 26 -8.96 -7.72 5.57
CA ALA A 26 -10.06 -6.76 5.67
C ALA A 26 -11.10 -6.95 4.56
N ALA A 27 -10.64 -7.18 3.31
CA ALA A 27 -11.49 -7.42 2.15
C ALA A 27 -12.32 -8.70 2.30
N VAL A 28 -11.68 -9.80 2.68
CA VAL A 28 -12.35 -11.08 2.91
C VAL A 28 -13.35 -10.95 4.06
N SER A 29 -12.98 -10.28 5.15
CA SER A 29 -13.88 -10.05 6.30
C SER A 29 -15.10 -9.19 5.92
N LEU A 30 -14.88 -8.13 5.14
CA LEU A 30 -15.95 -7.27 4.63
C LEU A 30 -16.89 -8.05 3.72
N VAL A 31 -16.35 -8.78 2.74
CA VAL A 31 -17.16 -9.58 1.81
C VAL A 31 -17.88 -10.71 2.54
N SER A 32 -17.24 -11.36 3.52
CA SER A 32 -17.86 -12.44 4.30
C SER A 32 -19.00 -11.97 5.20
N LEU A 33 -19.07 -10.67 5.53
CA LEU A 33 -20.23 -10.12 6.23
C LEU A 33 -21.48 -10.03 5.33
N PHE A 34 -21.30 -10.08 4.01
CA PHE A 34 -22.38 -9.98 3.03
C PHE A 34 -22.53 -11.32 2.28
N ASP A 35 -23.25 -12.29 2.87
CA ASP A 35 -23.47 -13.63 2.30
C ASP A 35 -24.23 -13.61 0.94
N ARG A 36 -25.00 -12.55 0.68
CA ARG A 36 -25.65 -12.25 -0.62
C ARG A 36 -25.78 -10.74 -0.82
N PRO A 37 -24.70 -10.04 -1.23
CA PRO A 37 -24.78 -8.61 -1.50
C PRO A 37 -25.55 -8.38 -2.81
N SER A 38 -26.41 -7.36 -2.81
CA SER A 38 -26.95 -6.83 -4.08
C SER A 38 -25.82 -6.21 -4.92
N ILE A 39 -25.97 -6.23 -6.25
CA ILE A 39 -24.96 -5.71 -7.21
C ILE A 39 -24.46 -4.30 -6.87
N LEU A 40 -25.33 -3.43 -6.35
CA LEU A 40 -24.95 -2.06 -5.96
C LEU A 40 -24.03 -2.01 -4.73
N VAL A 41 -24.27 -2.90 -3.77
CA VAL A 41 -23.43 -3.01 -2.55
C VAL A 41 -22.08 -3.58 -2.93
N GLU A 42 -22.03 -4.59 -3.79
CA GLU A 42 -20.79 -5.13 -4.32
C GLU A 42 -19.97 -4.05 -5.05
N LEU A 43 -20.62 -3.24 -5.88
CA LEU A 43 -19.96 -2.11 -6.56
C LEU A 43 -19.37 -1.10 -5.56
N LEU A 44 -20.15 -0.71 -4.55
CA LEU A 44 -19.68 0.19 -3.49
C LEU A 44 -18.51 -0.39 -2.70
N ILE A 45 -18.55 -1.69 -2.38
CA ILE A 45 -17.47 -2.38 -1.68
C ILE A 45 -16.21 -2.35 -2.53
N TYR A 46 -16.28 -2.70 -3.83
CA TYR A 46 -15.09 -2.68 -4.69
C TYR A 46 -14.51 -1.28 -4.88
N ILE A 47 -15.36 -0.25 -5.03
CA ILE A 47 -14.90 1.15 -5.08
C ILE A 47 -14.22 1.52 -3.76
N GLY A 48 -14.84 1.20 -2.62
CA GLY A 48 -14.29 1.45 -1.29
C GLY A 48 -12.94 0.74 -1.10
N LEU A 49 -12.86 -0.54 -1.45
CA LEU A 49 -11.62 -1.32 -1.43
C LEU A 49 -10.53 -0.66 -2.27
N GLY A 50 -10.85 -0.28 -3.51
CA GLY A 50 -9.93 0.40 -4.42
C GLY A 50 -9.42 1.74 -3.86
N VAL A 51 -10.30 2.54 -3.24
CA VAL A 51 -9.92 3.82 -2.60
C VAL A 51 -9.03 3.58 -1.38
N VAL A 52 -9.37 2.61 -0.53
CA VAL A 52 -8.54 2.22 0.63
C VAL A 52 -7.15 1.77 0.16
N TRP A 53 -7.08 1.05 -0.95
CA TRP A 53 -5.83 0.58 -1.55
C TRP A 53 -4.98 1.69 -2.22
N ALA A 54 -5.58 2.81 -2.59
CA ALA A 54 -4.83 3.95 -3.14
C ALA A 54 -3.84 4.56 -2.12
N VAL A 55 -4.13 4.44 -0.81
CA VAL A 55 -3.28 4.94 0.28
C VAL A 55 -1.90 4.25 0.32
N PRO A 56 -1.82 2.90 0.40
CA PRO A 56 -0.53 2.21 0.36
C PRO A 56 0.19 2.42 -0.98
N LEU A 57 -0.51 2.45 -2.13
CA LEU A 57 0.11 2.76 -3.43
C LEU A 57 0.86 4.10 -3.40
N LYS A 58 0.23 5.16 -2.87
CA LYS A 58 0.85 6.48 -2.74
C LYS A 58 2.10 6.45 -1.86
N ALA A 59 2.07 5.69 -0.76
CA ALA A 59 3.22 5.51 0.13
C ALA A 59 4.36 4.74 -0.56
N VAL A 60 4.03 3.69 -1.32
CA VAL A 60 4.98 2.90 -2.11
C VAL A 60 5.68 3.74 -3.17
N PHE A 61 4.91 4.51 -3.96
CA PHE A 61 5.47 5.39 -4.99
C PHE A 61 6.37 6.48 -4.40
N LYS A 62 5.98 7.06 -3.26
CA LYS A 62 6.80 8.07 -2.58
C LYS A 62 8.12 7.50 -2.04
N GLY A 63 8.15 6.21 -1.66
CA GLY A 63 9.35 5.53 -1.17
C GLY A 63 10.28 4.99 -2.26
N VAL A 64 9.76 4.61 -3.44
CA VAL A 64 10.57 4.05 -4.55
C VAL A 64 11.22 5.15 -5.40
N GLY A 65 10.55 6.29 -5.59
CA GLY A 65 11.01 7.37 -6.48
C GLY A 65 12.01 8.37 -5.89
N GLN A 66 12.43 8.21 -4.62
CA GLN A 66 13.40 9.14 -4.02
C GLN A 66 14.81 8.87 -4.54
N PRO A 67 15.49 9.86 -5.14
CA PRO A 67 16.81 9.70 -5.71
C PRO A 67 17.81 9.40 -4.59
N ASN A 68 18.68 8.42 -4.81
CA ASN A 68 19.74 8.07 -3.89
C ASN A 68 20.69 9.29 -3.69
N PRO A 69 20.76 9.91 -2.50
CA PRO A 69 21.60 11.08 -2.26
C PRO A 69 23.09 10.70 -2.20
N ASP A 70 23.38 9.41 -2.09
CA ASP A 70 24.74 8.88 -2.01
C ASP A 70 25.29 8.45 -3.38
N LYS A 71 24.73 8.93 -4.51
CA LYS A 71 25.40 8.75 -5.82
C LYS A 71 26.66 9.62 -5.83
N PRO A 72 27.87 9.04 -5.86
CA PRO A 72 29.08 9.83 -6.06
C PRO A 72 28.95 10.54 -7.43
N PRO A 73 29.41 11.80 -7.56
CA PRO A 73 29.54 12.42 -8.86
C PRO A 73 30.41 11.50 -9.73
N GLN A 74 29.83 10.97 -10.80
CA GLN A 74 30.59 10.27 -11.82
C GLN A 74 31.42 11.33 -12.53
N VAL A 75 32.72 11.34 -12.21
CA VAL A 75 33.77 12.10 -12.90
C VAL A 75 34.21 11.37 -14.16
#